data_AF-A0AAX6N4P3-F1
#
_entry.id   AF-A0AAX6N4P3-F1
#
_cell.length_a   1.000
_cell.length_b   1.000
_cell.length_c   1.000
_cell.angle_alpha   90.00
_cell.angle_beta   90.00
_cell.angle_gamma   90.00
#
_symmetry.space_group_name_H-M   'P 1'
#
loop_
_entity.id
_entity.type
_entity.pdbx_description
1 polymer ?
#
loop_
_entity_poly.entity_id
_entity_poly.type
_entity_poly.pdbx_seq_one_letter_code
_entity_poly.pdbx_strand_id
1 'polypeptide(L)'
;MNPKRTVQVGDVFATPLPMNKYGAVKVMNIIDRSYLLGITSYIGEQIPTIESKGIHHILITESIVDGVEKPLFEWTNGRVPKELIFIGNVSLTADEIGVESNIYAGEWTKECGIDVYYKWREETDPIGFELEMKRQIEEADAYAREHSVSKPKKMMDDQLFWEIISLLDWRKEDEKEIIEAAVKELSTFTAWKIRHFEETLSYKLFLLDTEEHAREIGEYCFSPQDQHFSPDLFLYARCAVVARGKEAFEDVLFNPSKMIKDTEFEILLSLSSEAYYIKREKEFEYESGCSYETFSNKEGWSNTL
;
A
#
# COMPACT_ATOMS: atom_id res chain seq x y z
N MET A 1 33.36 23.74 -12.43
CA MET A 1 32.03 23.25 -12.87
C MET A 1 32.29 22.11 -13.84
N ASN A 2 32.04 20.86 -13.45
CA ASN A 2 32.17 19.74 -14.37
C ASN A 2 31.08 19.85 -15.44
N PRO A 3 31.41 19.72 -16.74
CA PRO A 3 30.40 19.71 -17.78
C PRO A 3 29.41 18.57 -17.50
N LYS A 4 28.11 18.85 -17.67
CA LYS A 4 27.04 17.82 -17.56
C LYS A 4 27.34 16.73 -18.58
N ARG A 5 27.91 15.61 -18.11
CA ARG A 5 28.18 14.43 -18.93
C ARG A 5 26.85 13.76 -19.26
N THR A 6 26.60 13.51 -20.54
CA THR A 6 25.49 12.67 -21.00
C THR A 6 25.82 11.22 -20.69
N VAL A 7 24.89 10.50 -20.06
CA VAL A 7 25.02 9.08 -19.74
C VAL A 7 25.05 8.27 -21.04
N GLN A 8 25.91 7.25 -21.09
CA GLN A 8 26.05 6.36 -22.24
C GLN A 8 25.91 4.90 -21.81
N VAL A 9 25.46 4.05 -22.74
CA VAL A 9 25.51 2.59 -22.55
C VAL A 9 26.97 2.17 -22.30
N GLY A 10 27.15 1.26 -21.34
CA GLY A 10 28.44 0.83 -20.82
C GLY A 10 29.01 1.71 -19.72
N ASP A 11 28.42 2.86 -19.41
CA ASP A 11 28.90 3.69 -18.29
C ASP A 11 28.79 2.93 -16.97
N VAL A 12 29.86 2.97 -16.19
CA VAL A 12 29.91 2.38 -14.85
C VAL A 12 30.01 3.49 -13.83
N PHE A 13 29.14 3.41 -12.82
CA PHE A 13 29.12 4.32 -11.69
C PHE A 13 29.36 3.52 -10.41
N ALA A 14 30.33 3.97 -9.61
CA ALA A 14 30.44 3.53 -8.24
C ALA A 14 29.33 4.18 -7.41
N THR A 15 28.72 3.38 -6.54
CA THR A 15 27.67 3.84 -5.63
C THR A 15 28.09 3.65 -4.17
N PRO A 16 27.96 4.66 -3.30
CA PRO A 16 28.23 4.51 -1.88
C PRO A 16 27.14 3.67 -1.21
N LEU A 17 27.55 2.72 -0.38
CA LEU A 17 26.69 1.79 0.35
C LEU A 17 26.87 1.95 1.87
N PRO A 18 25.97 1.40 2.69
CA PRO A 18 26.14 1.41 4.14
C PRO A 18 27.45 0.74 4.59
N MET A 19 27.82 0.95 5.85
CA MET A 19 29.05 0.41 6.45
C MET A 19 30.34 0.78 5.68
N ASN A 20 30.38 1.99 5.10
CA ASN A 20 31.50 2.50 4.30
C ASN A 20 31.91 1.56 3.15
N LYS A 21 30.94 0.85 2.58
CA LYS A 21 31.14 0.02 1.39
C LYS A 21 30.83 0.83 0.12
N TYR A 22 31.30 0.32 -1.01
CA TYR A 22 30.99 0.77 -2.35
C TYR A 22 30.55 -0.43 -3.18
N GLY A 23 29.53 -0.21 -3.99
CA GLY A 23 29.15 -1.07 -5.10
C GLY A 23 29.41 -0.39 -6.43
N ALA A 24 28.96 -1.02 -7.52
CA ALA A 24 28.90 -0.36 -8.81
C ALA A 24 27.69 -0.84 -9.63
N VAL A 25 27.22 0.04 -10.50
CA VAL A 25 26.16 -0.23 -11.48
C VAL A 25 26.67 0.10 -12.88
N LYS A 26 26.27 -0.71 -13.86
CA LYS A 26 26.61 -0.56 -15.28
C LYS A 26 25.35 -0.21 -16.07
N VAL A 27 25.41 0.81 -16.93
CA VAL A 27 24.28 1.19 -17.79
C VAL A 27 24.20 0.22 -18.96
N MET A 28 23.15 -0.60 -18.99
CA MET A 28 22.95 -1.66 -20.00
C MET A 28 22.14 -1.16 -21.20
N ASN A 29 21.17 -0.29 -20.96
CA ASN A 29 20.32 0.26 -22.00
C ASN A 29 19.78 1.64 -21.59
N ILE A 30 19.38 2.44 -22.58
CA ILE A 30 18.80 3.77 -22.38
C ILE A 30 17.61 3.94 -23.30
N ILE A 31 16.44 4.25 -22.74
CA ILE A 31 15.23 4.59 -23.49
C ILE A 31 14.73 5.92 -22.93
N ASP A 32 14.80 6.98 -23.74
CA ASP A 32 14.48 8.36 -23.33
C ASP A 32 15.22 8.82 -22.06
N ARG A 33 14.54 8.79 -20.90
CA ARG A 33 15.09 9.14 -19.58
C ARG A 33 15.05 7.97 -18.59
N SER A 34 14.92 6.77 -19.12
CA SER A 34 14.95 5.50 -18.40
C SER A 34 16.26 4.79 -18.70
N TYR A 35 16.84 4.18 -17.67
CA TYR A 35 18.14 3.51 -17.75
C TYR A 35 17.98 2.11 -17.17
N LEU A 36 18.38 1.11 -17.96
CA LEU A 36 18.51 -0.25 -17.47
C LEU A 36 19.88 -0.37 -16.82
N LEU A 37 19.90 -0.65 -15.53
CA LEU A 37 21.12 -0.80 -14.74
C LEU A 37 21.38 -2.28 -14.50
N GLY A 38 22.61 -2.71 -14.77
CA GLY A 38 23.14 -3.99 -14.31
C GLY A 38 23.83 -3.78 -12.98
N ILE A 39 23.33 -4.42 -11.94
CA ILE A 39 23.92 -4.33 -10.60
C ILE A 39 25.15 -5.22 -10.59
N THR A 40 26.33 -4.67 -10.36
CA THR A 40 27.56 -5.47 -10.42
C THR A 40 27.78 -6.23 -9.11
N SER A 41 28.58 -7.29 -9.14
CA SER A 41 28.94 -8.07 -7.95
C SER A 41 30.06 -7.43 -7.13
N TYR A 42 30.48 -6.19 -7.45
CA TYR A 42 31.52 -5.50 -6.69
C TYR A 42 30.98 -5.05 -5.33
N ILE A 43 31.69 -5.43 -4.27
CA ILE A 43 31.53 -4.83 -2.94
C ILE A 43 32.90 -4.67 -2.28
N GLY A 44 33.19 -3.48 -1.76
CA GLY A 44 34.47 -3.19 -1.14
C GLY A 44 34.48 -1.88 -0.37
N GLU A 45 35.51 -1.64 0.44
CA GLU A 45 35.67 -0.38 1.20
C GLU A 45 36.32 0.74 0.38
N GLN A 46 36.88 0.38 -0.77
CA GLN A 46 37.49 1.31 -1.70
C GLN A 46 36.53 1.57 -2.87
N ILE A 47 36.60 2.76 -3.45
CA ILE A 47 35.87 3.05 -4.68
C ILE A 47 36.42 2.10 -5.77
N PRO A 48 35.56 1.35 -6.48
CA PRO A 48 36.02 0.47 -7.55
C PRO A 48 36.68 1.27 -8.67
N THR A 49 37.58 0.61 -9.38
CA THR A 49 38.17 1.12 -10.62
C THR A 49 37.65 0.30 -11.79
N ILE A 50 37.94 0.74 -13.01
CA ILE A 50 37.57 -0.01 -14.21
C ILE A 50 38.22 -1.40 -14.29
N GLU A 51 39.30 -1.63 -13.55
CA GLU A 51 40.02 -2.91 -13.48
C GLU A 51 39.51 -3.82 -12.36
N SER A 52 38.57 -3.35 -11.54
CA SER A 52 38.03 -4.11 -10.42
C SER A 52 37.19 -5.29 -10.94
N LYS A 53 37.63 -6.53 -10.69
CA LYS A 53 36.97 -7.75 -11.22
C LYS A 53 35.46 -7.79 -11.01
N GLY A 54 34.98 -7.36 -9.84
CA GLY A 54 33.55 -7.38 -9.51
C GLY A 54 32.68 -6.48 -10.38
N ILE A 55 33.24 -5.43 -11.01
CA ILE A 55 32.45 -4.53 -11.87
C ILE A 55 32.13 -5.14 -13.24
N HIS A 56 32.84 -6.22 -13.60
CA HIS A 56 32.66 -6.96 -14.86
C HIS A 56 31.71 -8.15 -14.75
N HIS A 57 31.16 -8.38 -13.55
CA HIS A 57 30.20 -9.47 -13.30
C HIS A 57 28.92 -8.86 -12.75
N ILE A 58 27.79 -9.23 -13.31
CA ILE A 58 26.48 -8.85 -12.79
C ILE A 58 26.16 -9.71 -11.57
N LEU A 59 25.63 -9.08 -10.53
CA LEU A 59 25.16 -9.72 -9.32
C LEU A 59 24.10 -10.76 -9.67
N ILE A 60 24.29 -11.99 -9.19
CA ILE A 60 23.30 -13.04 -9.31
C ILE A 60 22.45 -13.02 -8.05
N THR A 61 21.14 -12.88 -8.17
CA THR A 61 20.18 -12.94 -7.06
C THR A 61 19.09 -13.97 -7.35
N GLU A 62 18.46 -14.48 -6.32
CA GLU A 62 17.27 -15.31 -6.47
C GLU A 62 16.08 -14.43 -6.88
N SER A 63 15.42 -14.79 -7.97
CA SER A 63 14.22 -14.10 -8.44
C SER A 63 13.04 -14.41 -7.52
N ILE A 64 12.38 -13.38 -7.01
CA ILE A 64 11.18 -13.51 -6.15
C ILE A 64 10.03 -14.20 -6.89
N VAL A 65 9.99 -14.11 -8.23
CA VAL A 65 8.88 -14.62 -9.05
C VAL A 65 8.95 -16.14 -9.22
N ASP A 66 10.15 -16.68 -9.40
CA ASP A 66 10.33 -18.10 -9.78
C ASP A 66 11.41 -18.85 -8.99
N GLY A 67 12.07 -18.21 -8.02
CA GLY A 67 13.10 -18.82 -7.16
C GLY A 67 14.39 -19.18 -7.90
N VAL A 68 14.58 -18.67 -9.12
CA VAL A 68 15.75 -18.99 -9.93
C VAL A 68 16.82 -17.92 -9.77
N GLU A 69 18.06 -18.34 -9.56
CA GLU A 69 19.22 -17.46 -9.57
C GLU A 69 19.47 -16.87 -10.96
N LYS A 70 19.38 -15.54 -11.08
CA LYS A 70 19.56 -14.81 -12.34
C LYS A 70 20.36 -13.53 -12.11
N PRO A 71 21.05 -13.01 -13.15
CA PRO A 71 21.69 -11.71 -13.07
C PRO A 71 20.66 -10.59 -12.86
N LEU A 72 20.94 -9.67 -11.95
CA LEU A 72 20.03 -8.59 -11.57
C LEU A 72 20.18 -7.36 -12.47
N PHE A 73 19.07 -7.01 -13.12
CA PHE A 73 18.96 -5.82 -13.94
C PHE A 73 17.69 -5.05 -13.57
N GLU A 74 17.78 -3.73 -13.44
CA GLU A 74 16.67 -2.90 -12.97
C GLU A 74 16.51 -1.63 -13.80
N TRP A 75 15.27 -1.31 -14.15
CA TRP A 75 14.93 -0.04 -14.78
C TRP A 75 14.81 1.06 -13.72
N THR A 76 15.46 2.18 -13.99
CA THR A 76 15.34 3.41 -13.19
C THR A 76 15.05 4.61 -14.08
N ASN A 77 14.41 5.63 -13.52
CA ASN A 77 14.05 6.87 -14.22
C ASN A 77 14.81 8.08 -13.68
N GLY A 78 14.90 9.13 -14.50
CA GLY A 78 15.30 10.45 -14.02
C GLY A 78 16.75 10.81 -14.33
N ARG A 79 17.49 11.32 -13.34
CA ARG A 79 18.86 11.80 -13.51
C ARG A 79 19.80 11.00 -12.63
N VAL A 80 21.04 10.80 -13.10
CA VAL A 80 22.10 10.21 -12.28
C VAL A 80 22.22 10.99 -10.96
N PRO A 81 22.13 10.30 -9.81
CA PRO A 81 22.38 10.91 -8.51
C PRO A 81 23.73 11.59 -8.45
N LYS A 82 23.82 12.71 -7.71
CA LYS A 82 25.08 13.43 -7.52
C LYS A 82 26.09 12.66 -6.66
N GLU A 83 25.60 11.68 -5.90
CA GLU A 83 26.35 10.79 -5.02
C GLU A 83 27.11 9.70 -5.80
N LEU A 84 26.66 9.38 -7.02
CA LEU A 84 27.31 8.38 -7.86
C LEU A 84 28.59 8.94 -8.47
N ILE A 85 29.62 8.11 -8.49
CA ILE A 85 30.95 8.47 -9.00
C ILE A 85 31.14 7.74 -10.32
N PHE A 86 31.26 8.47 -11.42
CA PHE A 86 31.61 7.87 -12.70
C PHE A 86 33.04 7.32 -12.66
N ILE A 87 33.22 6.02 -12.94
CA ILE A 87 34.53 5.36 -12.86
C ILE A 87 35.09 4.89 -14.21
N GLY A 88 34.26 4.88 -15.26
CA GLY A 88 34.68 4.54 -16.62
C GLY A 88 33.55 3.95 -17.46
N ASN A 89 33.83 3.66 -18.72
CA ASN A 89 32.91 3.01 -19.63
C ASN A 89 33.46 1.63 -20.00
N VAL A 90 32.67 0.58 -19.78
CA VAL A 90 32.98 -0.80 -20.14
C VAL A 90 32.00 -1.22 -21.22
N SER A 91 32.50 -1.65 -22.37
CA SER A 91 31.66 -2.18 -23.44
C SER A 91 30.81 -3.37 -22.95
N LEU A 92 29.60 -3.50 -23.50
CA LEU A 92 28.78 -4.67 -23.21
C LEU A 92 29.41 -5.92 -23.83
N THR A 93 29.34 -7.04 -23.12
CA THR A 93 29.68 -8.36 -23.67
C THR A 93 28.58 -8.85 -24.62
N ALA A 94 28.83 -9.92 -25.36
CA ALA A 94 27.83 -10.50 -26.24
C ALA A 94 26.55 -10.95 -25.50
N ASP A 95 26.70 -11.44 -24.27
CA ASP A 95 25.58 -11.92 -23.44
C ASP A 95 24.81 -10.78 -22.77
N GLU A 96 25.43 -9.60 -22.64
CA GLU A 96 24.82 -8.39 -22.07
C GLU A 96 24.04 -7.57 -23.12
N ILE A 97 24.35 -7.73 -24.40
CA ILE A 97 23.68 -6.99 -25.48
C ILE A 97 22.25 -7.48 -25.64
N GLY A 98 21.30 -6.56 -25.56
CA GLY A 98 19.88 -6.85 -25.74
C GLY A 98 19.22 -7.51 -24.53
N VAL A 99 19.87 -7.46 -23.36
CA VAL A 99 19.25 -7.94 -22.11
C VAL A 99 17.98 -7.13 -21.81
N GLU A 100 16.95 -7.84 -21.35
CA GLU A 100 15.67 -7.28 -20.95
C GLU A 100 15.44 -7.52 -19.45
N SER A 101 14.72 -6.59 -18.82
CA SER A 101 14.26 -6.74 -17.44
C SER A 101 12.85 -6.18 -17.30
N ASN A 102 12.06 -6.86 -16.47
CA ASN A 102 10.73 -6.44 -16.03
C ASN A 102 10.75 -5.80 -14.63
N ILE A 103 11.93 -5.62 -14.03
CA ILE A 103 12.08 -5.02 -12.70
C ILE A 103 12.20 -3.50 -12.86
N TYR A 104 11.35 -2.77 -12.14
CA TYR A 104 11.37 -1.30 -12.10
C TYR A 104 11.59 -0.81 -10.67
N ALA A 105 12.70 -0.10 -10.46
CA ALA A 105 13.18 0.36 -9.15
C ALA A 105 12.87 1.86 -8.90
N GLY A 106 12.02 2.48 -9.72
CA GLY A 106 11.61 3.88 -9.52
C GLY A 106 12.60 4.91 -10.05
N GLU A 107 12.75 6.03 -9.33
CA GLU A 107 13.74 7.05 -9.67
C GLU A 107 15.17 6.53 -9.42
N TRP A 108 16.12 6.95 -10.24
CA TRP A 108 17.52 6.60 -10.06
C TRP A 108 18.04 7.32 -8.81
N THR A 109 18.21 6.56 -7.73
CA THR A 109 18.72 7.05 -6.45
C THR A 109 20.13 6.53 -6.15
N LYS A 110 20.77 7.05 -5.10
CA LYS A 110 22.06 6.53 -4.60
C LYS A 110 21.97 5.07 -4.13
N GLU A 111 20.77 4.54 -3.90
CA GLU A 111 20.56 3.16 -3.42
C GLU A 111 20.48 2.16 -4.58
N CYS A 112 20.67 2.59 -5.83
CA CYS A 112 20.59 1.74 -7.03
C CYS A 112 21.54 0.53 -7.09
N GLY A 113 22.39 0.29 -6.08
CA GLY A 113 23.19 -0.93 -5.98
C GLY A 113 23.13 -1.54 -4.60
N ILE A 114 22.05 -1.30 -3.84
CA ILE A 114 21.92 -1.80 -2.47
C ILE A 114 21.85 -3.33 -2.40
N ASP A 115 21.40 -4.00 -3.47
CA ASP A 115 21.29 -5.46 -3.52
C ASP A 115 22.63 -6.18 -3.34
N VAL A 116 23.74 -5.62 -3.86
CA VAL A 116 25.06 -6.20 -3.63
C VAL A 116 25.47 -6.10 -2.16
N TYR A 117 25.00 -5.06 -1.46
CA TYR A 117 25.19 -4.92 -0.02
C TYR A 117 24.33 -5.91 0.77
N TYR A 118 23.08 -6.12 0.37
CA TYR A 118 22.21 -7.11 1.01
C TYR A 118 22.75 -8.53 0.84
N LYS A 119 23.13 -8.93 -0.39
CA LYS A 119 23.77 -10.23 -0.61
C LYS A 119 25.04 -10.40 0.22
N TRP A 120 25.88 -9.37 0.28
CA TRP A 120 27.08 -9.40 1.14
C TRP A 120 26.75 -9.53 2.63
N ARG A 121 25.70 -8.86 3.12
CA ARG A 121 25.24 -8.96 4.51
C ARG A 121 24.71 -10.36 4.82
N GLU A 122 23.94 -10.96 3.92
CA GLU A 122 23.47 -12.35 4.04
C GLU A 122 24.64 -13.34 4.15
N GLU A 123 25.69 -13.13 3.35
CA GLU A 123 26.87 -14.01 3.36
C GLU A 123 27.79 -13.81 4.58
N THR A 124 27.88 -12.58 5.10
CA THR A 124 28.88 -12.24 6.13
C THR A 124 28.32 -12.12 7.55
N ASP A 125 27.05 -11.76 7.70
CA ASP A 125 26.35 -11.63 8.98
C ASP A 125 24.83 -11.87 8.80
N PRO A 126 24.42 -13.10 8.49
CA PRO A 126 23.00 -13.42 8.21
C PRO A 126 22.09 -13.13 9.40
N ILE A 127 22.55 -13.42 10.63
CA ILE A 127 21.74 -13.23 11.84
C ILE A 127 21.57 -11.72 12.12
N GLY A 128 22.66 -10.94 12.07
CA GLY A 128 22.57 -9.50 12.27
C GLY A 128 21.77 -8.81 11.16
N PHE A 129 21.87 -9.28 9.91
CA PHE A 129 21.07 -8.78 8.81
C PHE A 129 19.57 -9.07 8.98
N GLU A 130 19.20 -10.30 9.35
CA GLU A 130 17.80 -10.66 9.59
C GLU A 130 17.18 -9.81 10.71
N LEU A 131 17.91 -9.60 11.82
CA LEU A 131 17.47 -8.73 12.92
C LEU A 131 17.33 -7.27 12.48
N GLU A 132 18.27 -6.76 11.67
CA GLU A 132 18.22 -5.40 11.14
C GLU A 132 17.00 -5.20 10.23
N MET A 133 16.74 -6.15 9.32
CA MET A 133 15.59 -6.09 8.42
C MET A 133 14.26 -6.19 9.17
N LYS A 134 14.15 -7.08 10.16
CA LYS A 134 12.97 -7.15 11.03
C LYS A 134 12.71 -5.82 11.74
N ARG A 135 13.75 -5.21 12.32
CA ARG A 135 13.63 -3.90 12.96
C ARG A 135 13.18 -2.82 11.98
N GLN A 136 13.74 -2.78 10.77
CA GLN A 136 13.33 -1.80 9.75
C GLN A 136 11.86 -1.98 9.34
N ILE A 137 11.41 -3.22 9.18
CA ILE A 137 9.99 -3.53 8.89
C ILE A 137 9.12 -3.08 10.07
N GLU A 138 9.48 -3.44 11.29
CA GLU A 138 8.74 -3.04 12.49
C GLU A 138 8.67 -1.51 12.67
N GLU A 139 9.76 -0.81 12.36
CA GLU A 139 9.82 0.66 12.38
C GLU A 139 8.96 1.28 11.27
N ALA A 140 9.00 0.73 10.05
CA ALA A 140 8.15 1.16 8.95
C ALA A 140 6.67 0.92 9.26
N ASP A 141 6.33 -0.23 9.84
CA ASP A 141 4.97 -0.56 10.28
C ASP A 141 4.54 0.33 11.44
N ALA A 142 5.42 0.63 12.40
CA ALA A 142 5.13 1.54 13.50
C ALA A 142 4.89 2.97 13.00
N TYR A 143 5.74 3.44 12.09
CA TYR A 143 5.57 4.71 11.41
C TYR A 143 4.23 4.74 10.66
N ALA A 144 3.92 3.71 9.89
CA ALA A 144 2.66 3.57 9.17
C ALA A 144 1.47 3.57 10.14
N ARG A 145 1.54 2.88 11.28
CA ARG A 145 0.49 2.93 12.32
C ARG A 145 0.31 4.32 12.92
N GLU A 146 1.40 4.99 13.29
CA GLU A 146 1.36 6.33 13.88
C GLU A 146 0.87 7.39 12.89
N HIS A 147 1.20 7.23 11.61
CA HIS A 147 0.89 8.18 10.55
C HIS A 147 -0.32 7.78 9.70
N SER A 148 -0.89 6.59 9.93
CA SER A 148 -2.22 6.24 9.46
C SER A 148 -3.21 7.12 10.21
N VAL A 149 -4.00 7.89 9.48
CA VAL A 149 -5.05 8.68 10.09
C VAL A 149 -6.03 7.65 10.68
N SER A 150 -6.28 7.74 11.99
CA SER A 150 -7.31 6.96 12.69
C SER A 150 -8.55 7.80 13.05
N LYS A 151 -8.63 9.00 12.46
CA LYS A 151 -9.68 9.99 12.68
C LYS A 151 -10.22 10.45 11.34
N PRO A 152 -11.53 10.66 11.21
CA PRO A 152 -12.08 11.10 9.93
C PRO A 152 -11.47 12.44 9.52
N LYS A 153 -11.17 12.63 8.23
CA LYS A 153 -10.57 13.85 7.69
C LYS A 153 -11.56 15.00 7.81
N LYS A 154 -12.52 15.08 6.89
CA LYS A 154 -13.61 16.05 6.94
C LYS A 154 -14.92 15.34 6.65
N MET A 155 -15.76 15.27 7.66
CA MET A 155 -17.05 14.60 7.58
C MET A 155 -18.13 15.49 6.93
N MET A 156 -19.14 14.83 6.39
CA MET A 156 -20.41 15.44 6.05
C MET A 156 -21.13 15.84 7.35
N ASP A 157 -22.00 16.84 7.24
CA ASP A 157 -22.91 17.18 8.33
C ASP A 157 -23.79 15.97 8.69
N ASP A 158 -23.98 15.72 9.99
CA ASP A 158 -24.64 14.49 10.47
C ASP A 158 -26.10 14.43 10.02
N GLN A 159 -26.82 15.56 10.03
CA GLN A 159 -28.21 15.58 9.56
C GLN A 159 -28.29 15.23 8.08
N LEU A 160 -27.42 15.84 7.26
CA LEU A 160 -27.39 15.57 5.82
C LEU A 160 -27.02 14.11 5.51
N PHE A 161 -26.09 13.52 6.27
CA PHE A 161 -25.73 12.10 6.12
C PHE A 161 -26.96 11.21 6.32
N TRP A 162 -27.70 11.41 7.41
CA TRP A 162 -28.91 10.63 7.68
C TRP A 162 -30.06 10.91 6.70
N GLU A 163 -30.17 12.14 6.17
CA GLU A 163 -31.11 12.45 5.09
C GLU A 163 -30.84 11.57 3.85
N ILE A 164 -29.57 11.39 3.47
CA ILE A 164 -29.19 10.50 2.36
C ILE A 164 -29.50 9.03 2.68
N ILE A 165 -29.13 8.55 3.88
CA ILE A 165 -29.44 7.17 4.31
C ILE A 165 -30.96 6.92 4.37
N SER A 166 -31.77 7.93 4.68
CA SER A 166 -33.23 7.79 4.71
C SER A 166 -33.88 7.57 3.33
N LEU A 167 -33.12 7.76 2.24
CA LEU A 167 -33.58 7.50 0.88
C LEU A 167 -33.54 6.01 0.50
N LEU A 168 -32.96 5.14 1.33
CA LEU A 168 -32.94 3.70 1.09
C LEU A 168 -34.37 3.14 1.04
N ASP A 169 -34.77 2.57 -0.10
CA ASP A 169 -36.14 2.11 -0.32
C ASP A 169 -36.33 0.64 0.05
N TRP A 170 -36.57 0.39 1.34
CA TRP A 170 -36.80 -0.95 1.90
C TRP A 170 -38.07 -1.67 1.40
N ARG A 171 -38.86 -1.06 0.48
CA ARG A 171 -39.95 -1.75 -0.21
C ARG A 171 -39.45 -2.59 -1.39
N LYS A 172 -38.20 -2.38 -1.81
CA LYS A 172 -37.53 -3.14 -2.87
C LYS A 172 -36.90 -4.42 -2.31
N GLU A 173 -36.77 -5.42 -3.18
CA GLU A 173 -36.15 -6.71 -2.84
C GLU A 173 -34.67 -6.76 -3.26
N ASP A 174 -34.33 -6.13 -4.39
CA ASP A 174 -32.96 -6.07 -4.89
C ASP A 174 -32.19 -4.93 -4.21
N GLU A 175 -31.03 -5.25 -3.65
CA GLU A 175 -30.20 -4.31 -2.90
C GLU A 175 -29.77 -3.09 -3.73
N LYS A 176 -29.52 -3.25 -5.05
CA LYS A 176 -29.18 -2.12 -5.93
C LYS A 176 -30.37 -1.18 -6.10
N GLU A 177 -31.58 -1.73 -6.20
CA GLU A 177 -32.79 -0.92 -6.21
C GLU A 177 -33.05 -0.21 -4.89
N ILE A 178 -32.68 -0.81 -3.75
CA ILE A 178 -32.81 -0.18 -2.41
C ILE A 178 -31.95 1.09 -2.35
N ILE A 179 -30.70 1.05 -2.81
CA ILE A 179 -29.76 2.17 -2.70
C ILE A 179 -29.89 3.23 -3.81
N GLU A 180 -30.59 2.91 -4.91
CA GLU A 180 -30.59 3.72 -6.14
C GLU A 180 -30.93 5.20 -5.91
N ALA A 181 -31.91 5.48 -5.04
CA ALA A 181 -32.31 6.85 -4.72
C ALA A 181 -31.21 7.61 -3.96
N ALA A 182 -30.56 6.98 -3.00
CA ALA A 182 -29.45 7.55 -2.25
C ALA A 182 -28.23 7.82 -3.16
N VAL A 183 -27.89 6.88 -4.04
CA VAL A 183 -26.82 7.04 -5.04
C VAL A 183 -27.09 8.22 -5.96
N LYS A 184 -28.31 8.31 -6.52
CA LYS A 184 -28.72 9.41 -7.39
C LYS A 184 -28.62 10.75 -6.68
N GLU A 185 -29.14 10.86 -5.46
CA GLU A 185 -29.05 12.08 -4.67
C GLU A 185 -27.60 12.46 -4.38
N LEU A 186 -26.78 11.50 -3.92
CA LEU A 186 -25.37 11.71 -3.60
C LEU A 186 -24.56 12.17 -4.84
N SER A 187 -24.90 11.68 -6.04
CA SER A 187 -24.24 12.06 -7.29
C SER A 187 -24.43 13.54 -7.67
N THR A 188 -25.50 14.18 -7.17
CA THR A 188 -25.76 15.60 -7.41
C THR A 188 -24.73 16.48 -6.66
N PHE A 189 -24.22 16.03 -5.52
CA PHE A 189 -23.25 16.75 -4.69
C PHE A 189 -21.88 16.88 -5.37
N THR A 190 -21.06 17.82 -4.89
CA THR A 190 -19.68 17.93 -5.39
C THR A 190 -18.84 16.71 -5.02
N ALA A 191 -17.78 16.43 -5.80
CA ALA A 191 -16.84 15.33 -5.49
C ALA A 191 -16.29 15.38 -4.06
N TRP A 192 -16.02 16.59 -3.53
CA TRP A 192 -15.59 16.77 -2.14
C TRP A 192 -16.68 16.39 -1.13
N LYS A 193 -17.95 16.66 -1.44
CA LYS A 193 -19.08 16.25 -0.59
C LYS A 193 -19.32 14.74 -0.63
N ILE A 194 -19.07 14.07 -1.75
CA ILE A 194 -19.09 12.60 -1.82
C ILE A 194 -17.97 12.01 -0.93
N ARG A 195 -16.75 12.57 -0.99
CA ARG A 195 -15.67 12.19 -0.06
C ARG A 195 -16.03 12.44 1.41
N HIS A 196 -16.73 13.53 1.70
CA HIS A 196 -17.19 13.78 3.07
C HIS A 196 -18.27 12.79 3.52
N PHE A 197 -19.13 12.30 2.61
CA PHE A 197 -20.06 11.21 2.90
C PHE A 197 -19.30 9.92 3.24
N GLU A 198 -18.29 9.57 2.44
CA GLU A 198 -17.40 8.44 2.70
C GLU A 198 -16.73 8.54 4.07
N GLU A 199 -16.13 9.69 4.40
CA GLU A 199 -15.56 9.93 5.73
C GLU A 199 -16.57 9.72 6.87
N THR A 200 -17.82 10.17 6.69
CA THR A 200 -18.87 9.97 7.69
C THR A 200 -19.27 8.50 7.79
N LEU A 201 -19.51 7.83 6.66
CA LEU A 201 -19.87 6.41 6.63
C LEU A 201 -18.78 5.56 7.31
N SER A 202 -17.52 5.72 6.89
CA SER A 202 -16.39 4.98 7.44
C SER A 202 -16.25 5.20 8.94
N TYR A 203 -16.47 6.44 9.41
CA TYR A 203 -16.41 6.74 10.83
C TYR A 203 -17.55 6.10 11.64
N LYS A 204 -18.78 6.09 11.11
CA LYS A 204 -19.91 5.41 11.78
C LYS A 204 -19.66 3.90 11.88
N LEU A 205 -19.14 3.28 10.82
CA LEU A 205 -18.78 1.87 10.84
C LEU A 205 -17.62 1.59 11.80
N PHE A 206 -16.60 2.45 11.83
CA PHE A 206 -15.48 2.39 12.76
C PHE A 206 -15.93 2.45 14.24
N LEU A 207 -16.92 3.29 14.56
CA LEU A 207 -17.46 3.38 15.93
C LEU A 207 -18.13 2.08 16.39
N LEU A 208 -18.70 1.30 15.48
CA LEU A 208 -19.29 -0.01 15.78
C LEU A 208 -18.27 -1.15 15.72
N ASP A 209 -17.03 -0.90 15.29
CA ASP A 209 -15.95 -1.89 15.23
C ASP A 209 -15.40 -2.17 16.64
N THR A 210 -16.16 -2.89 17.46
CA THR A 210 -15.72 -3.30 18.79
C THR A 210 -16.03 -4.77 19.03
N GLU A 211 -15.26 -5.37 19.94
CA GLU A 211 -15.46 -6.76 20.35
C GLU A 211 -16.89 -6.99 20.89
N GLU A 212 -17.42 -6.03 21.66
CA GLU A 212 -18.76 -6.14 22.25
C GLU A 212 -19.86 -6.21 21.17
N HIS A 213 -19.74 -5.44 20.09
CA HIS A 213 -20.67 -5.52 18.96
C HIS A 213 -20.47 -6.81 18.17
N ALA A 214 -19.22 -7.24 17.98
CA ALA A 214 -18.88 -8.45 17.23
C ALA A 214 -19.42 -9.73 17.89
N ARG A 215 -19.51 -9.76 19.23
CA ARG A 215 -20.15 -10.85 20.00
C ARG A 215 -21.66 -10.94 19.79
N GLU A 216 -22.25 -9.89 19.22
CA GLU A 216 -23.70 -9.72 19.15
C GLU A 216 -24.24 -9.81 17.72
N ILE A 217 -23.52 -10.35 16.73
CA ILE A 217 -24.03 -10.44 15.34
C ILE A 217 -24.82 -11.70 15.00
N GLY A 218 -24.88 -12.70 15.87
CA GLY A 218 -25.63 -13.94 15.63
C GLY A 218 -24.73 -15.14 15.33
N GLU A 219 -25.01 -15.90 14.27
CA GLU A 219 -24.35 -17.17 13.91
C GLU A 219 -22.82 -17.03 13.85
N TYR A 220 -22.33 -15.94 13.27
CA TYR A 220 -20.90 -15.69 13.06
C TYR A 220 -20.28 -14.79 14.13
N CYS A 221 -20.84 -14.75 15.34
CA CYS A 221 -20.36 -13.86 16.38
C CYS A 221 -18.93 -14.13 16.84
N PHE A 222 -18.27 -13.08 17.30
CA PHE A 222 -16.91 -13.19 17.81
C PHE A 222 -16.88 -14.05 19.08
N SER A 223 -16.04 -15.08 19.07
CA SER A 223 -15.77 -15.93 20.23
C SER A 223 -14.27 -16.20 20.31
N PRO A 224 -13.61 -15.95 21.46
CA PRO A 224 -12.19 -16.25 21.61
C PRO A 224 -11.84 -17.73 21.51
N GLN A 225 -12.84 -18.61 21.63
CA GLN A 225 -12.66 -20.07 21.60
C GLN A 225 -13.10 -20.72 20.29
N ASP A 226 -13.73 -19.97 19.38
CA ASP A 226 -14.33 -20.51 18.15
C ASP A 226 -13.84 -19.75 16.91
N GLN A 227 -13.54 -20.47 15.83
CA GLN A 227 -12.93 -19.91 14.61
C GLN A 227 -13.95 -19.50 13.54
N HIS A 228 -15.25 -19.50 13.87
CA HIS A 228 -16.32 -19.16 12.92
C HIS A 228 -16.52 -17.65 12.69
N PHE A 229 -15.79 -16.77 13.37
CA PHE A 229 -15.91 -15.32 13.16
C PHE A 229 -15.38 -14.90 11.78
N SER A 230 -16.23 -14.22 10.99
CA SER A 230 -15.84 -13.60 9.73
C SER A 230 -15.74 -12.08 9.88
N PRO A 231 -14.55 -11.48 9.70
CA PRO A 231 -14.37 -10.03 9.71
C PRO A 231 -15.27 -9.30 8.70
N ASP A 232 -15.50 -9.89 7.54
CA ASP A 232 -16.33 -9.31 6.47
C ASP A 232 -17.81 -9.30 6.86
N LEU A 233 -18.33 -10.43 7.37
CA LEU A 233 -19.73 -10.49 7.80
C LEU A 233 -20.01 -9.53 8.97
N PHE A 234 -19.03 -9.31 9.85
CA PHE A 234 -19.15 -8.28 10.88
C PHE A 234 -19.19 -6.85 10.30
N LEU A 235 -18.38 -6.55 9.29
CA LEU A 235 -18.48 -5.28 8.56
C LEU A 235 -19.86 -5.11 7.93
N TYR A 236 -20.41 -6.16 7.32
CA TYR A 236 -21.71 -6.10 6.65
C TYR A 236 -22.87 -5.98 7.64
N ALA A 237 -22.75 -6.59 8.83
CA ALA A 237 -23.69 -6.37 9.93
C ALA A 237 -23.68 -4.92 10.43
N ARG A 238 -22.49 -4.31 10.55
CA ARG A 238 -22.38 -2.87 10.87
C ARG A 238 -23.01 -1.99 9.79
N CYS A 239 -22.87 -2.37 8.52
CA CYS A 239 -23.54 -1.70 7.41
C CYS A 239 -25.07 -1.80 7.54
N ALA A 240 -25.61 -2.97 7.89
CA ALA A 240 -27.04 -3.14 8.12
C ALA A 240 -27.57 -2.20 9.22
N VAL A 241 -26.84 -2.04 10.32
CA VAL A 241 -27.19 -1.10 11.40
C VAL A 241 -27.26 0.33 10.89
N VAL A 242 -26.23 0.81 10.19
CA VAL A 242 -26.21 2.18 9.63
C VAL A 242 -27.33 2.37 8.62
N ALA A 243 -27.59 1.39 7.76
CA ALA A 243 -28.63 1.44 6.74
C ALA A 243 -30.06 1.51 7.31
N ARG A 244 -30.29 0.98 8.53
CA ARG A 244 -31.58 1.15 9.25
C ARG A 244 -31.80 2.56 9.78
N GLY A 245 -30.78 3.41 9.72
CA GLY A 245 -30.88 4.84 10.00
C GLY A 245 -30.45 5.22 11.41
N LYS A 246 -30.61 6.52 11.70
CA LYS A 246 -30.03 7.18 12.86
C LYS A 246 -30.40 6.53 14.19
N GLU A 247 -31.68 6.26 14.42
CA GLU A 247 -32.16 5.72 15.70
C GLU A 247 -31.57 4.33 15.96
N ALA A 248 -31.56 3.46 14.95
CA ALA A 248 -30.96 2.13 15.05
C ALA A 248 -29.45 2.20 15.33
N PHE A 249 -28.74 3.07 14.62
CA PHE A 249 -27.31 3.30 14.85
C PHE A 249 -27.02 3.77 16.27
N GLU A 250 -27.72 4.80 16.76
CA GLU A 250 -27.52 5.33 18.11
C GLU A 250 -27.87 4.29 19.18
N ASP A 251 -28.95 3.55 18.99
CA ASP A 251 -29.37 2.48 19.91
C ASP A 251 -28.32 1.38 20.05
N VAL A 252 -27.76 0.93 18.92
CA VAL A 252 -26.73 -0.11 18.88
C VAL A 252 -25.42 0.42 19.46
N LEU A 253 -25.01 1.63 19.05
CA LEU A 253 -23.76 2.25 19.50
C LEU A 253 -23.63 2.30 21.03
N PHE A 254 -24.73 2.55 21.74
CA PHE A 254 -24.75 2.59 23.20
C PHE A 254 -25.17 1.27 23.86
N ASN A 255 -25.62 0.29 23.08
CA ASN A 255 -26.04 -1.01 23.58
C ASN A 255 -25.77 -2.11 22.54
N PRO A 256 -24.59 -2.76 22.58
CA PRO A 256 -24.20 -3.80 21.62
C PRO A 256 -25.19 -4.95 21.50
N SER A 257 -25.93 -5.29 22.57
CA SER A 257 -26.95 -6.35 22.54
C SER A 257 -28.11 -6.08 21.57
N LYS A 258 -28.28 -4.83 21.14
CA LYS A 258 -29.26 -4.42 20.12
C LYS A 258 -28.77 -4.64 18.68
N MET A 259 -27.55 -5.13 18.47
CA MET A 259 -27.08 -5.51 17.12
C MET A 259 -28.12 -6.37 16.40
N ILE A 260 -28.35 -6.06 15.13
CA ILE A 260 -29.31 -6.78 14.30
C ILE A 260 -28.70 -8.14 13.97
N LYS A 261 -29.27 -9.20 14.54
CA LYS A 261 -28.75 -10.56 14.38
C LYS A 261 -28.92 -11.04 12.94
N ASP A 262 -27.92 -11.74 12.42
CA ASP A 262 -27.97 -12.49 11.17
C ASP A 262 -28.48 -11.63 9.98
N THR A 263 -28.09 -10.35 9.98
CA THR A 263 -28.53 -9.37 8.98
C THR A 263 -27.32 -8.59 8.47
N GLU A 264 -27.21 -8.52 7.14
CA GLU A 264 -26.09 -7.91 6.43
C GLU A 264 -26.61 -6.91 5.40
N PHE A 265 -25.78 -5.94 5.02
CA PHE A 265 -26.09 -4.99 3.95
C PHE A 265 -24.81 -4.41 3.33
N GLU A 266 -23.97 -5.28 2.75
CA GLU A 266 -22.66 -4.94 2.16
C GLU A 266 -22.76 -3.78 1.17
N ILE A 267 -23.83 -3.75 0.37
CA ILE A 267 -23.98 -2.79 -0.72
C ILE A 267 -23.90 -1.32 -0.26
N LEU A 268 -24.11 -1.03 1.03
CA LEU A 268 -23.97 0.31 1.59
C LEU A 268 -22.59 0.93 1.30
N LEU A 269 -21.53 0.11 1.28
CA LEU A 269 -20.16 0.53 1.00
C LEU A 269 -19.98 1.06 -0.44
N SER A 270 -20.90 0.74 -1.35
CA SER A 270 -20.84 1.19 -2.75
C SER A 270 -21.39 2.61 -2.97
N LEU A 271 -22.11 3.20 -2.00
CA LEU A 271 -22.81 4.48 -2.20
C LEU A 271 -21.90 5.58 -2.76
N SER A 272 -20.73 5.78 -2.16
CA SER A 272 -19.79 6.83 -2.58
C SER A 272 -19.19 6.55 -3.95
N SER A 273 -18.78 5.30 -4.21
CA SER A 273 -18.11 4.93 -5.45
C SER A 273 -19.07 4.98 -6.65
N GLU A 274 -20.30 4.50 -6.49
CA GLU A 274 -21.34 4.58 -7.52
C GLU A 274 -21.74 6.04 -7.80
N ALA A 275 -21.99 6.83 -6.75
CA ALA A 275 -22.35 8.24 -6.91
C ALA A 275 -21.23 9.05 -7.58
N TYR A 276 -19.97 8.76 -7.22
CA TYR A 276 -18.81 9.41 -7.82
C TYR A 276 -18.64 9.01 -9.29
N TYR A 277 -18.83 7.73 -9.62
CA TYR A 277 -18.77 7.25 -10.99
C TYR A 277 -19.84 7.91 -11.87
N ILE A 278 -21.09 7.99 -11.42
CA ILE A 278 -22.16 8.72 -12.12
C ILE A 278 -21.76 10.18 -12.34
N LYS A 279 -21.10 10.81 -11.35
CA LYS A 279 -20.70 12.22 -11.44
C LYS A 279 -19.51 12.48 -12.36
N ARG A 280 -18.54 11.56 -12.41
CA ARG A 280 -17.20 11.81 -12.97
C ARG A 280 -16.81 10.88 -14.10
N GLU A 281 -17.56 9.80 -14.33
CA GLU A 281 -17.22 8.70 -15.23
C GLU A 281 -15.82 8.14 -14.94
N LYS A 282 -15.46 8.07 -13.65
CA LYS A 282 -14.16 7.64 -13.14
C LYS A 282 -14.31 6.85 -11.85
N GLU A 283 -13.37 5.95 -11.62
CA GLU A 283 -13.26 5.23 -10.35
C GLU A 283 -13.03 6.18 -9.17
N PHE A 284 -13.55 5.79 -8.02
CA PHE A 284 -13.48 6.57 -6.79
C PHE A 284 -12.23 6.19 -5.99
N GLU A 285 -11.09 6.75 -6.40
CA GLU A 285 -9.83 6.60 -5.67
C GLU A 285 -9.82 7.57 -4.47
N TYR A 286 -10.34 7.12 -3.33
CA TYR A 286 -10.32 7.86 -2.08
C TYR A 286 -10.21 6.95 -0.87
N GLU A 287 -9.24 7.23 -0.02
CA GLU A 287 -9.04 6.56 1.26
C GLU A 287 -9.55 7.47 2.39
N SER A 288 -10.45 6.98 3.24
CA SER A 288 -10.98 7.73 4.38
C SER A 288 -9.96 7.87 5.52
N GLY A 289 -10.20 8.82 6.42
CA GLY A 289 -9.36 9.01 7.61
C GLY A 289 -9.60 7.98 8.72
N CYS A 290 -10.65 7.17 8.62
CA CYS A 290 -10.82 5.95 9.42
C CYS A 290 -11.05 4.81 8.44
N SER A 291 -10.43 3.66 8.70
CA SER A 291 -10.78 2.42 8.00
C SER A 291 -12.07 1.86 8.61
N TYR A 292 -13.03 1.49 7.77
CA TYR A 292 -14.23 0.77 8.20
C TYR A 292 -13.95 -0.73 8.41
N GLU A 293 -12.80 -1.25 7.94
CA GLU A 293 -12.43 -2.65 8.05
C GLU A 293 -12.43 -3.11 9.50
N THR A 294 -12.84 -4.36 9.73
CA THR A 294 -12.88 -4.95 11.06
C THR A 294 -11.48 -4.97 11.70
N PHE A 295 -11.41 -4.72 13.01
CA PHE A 295 -10.18 -4.52 13.79
C PHE A 295 -9.43 -3.21 13.53
N SER A 296 -10.02 -2.25 12.80
CA SER A 296 -9.42 -0.93 12.60
C SER A 296 -9.50 -0.06 13.86
N ASN A 297 -10.57 -0.18 14.64
CA ASN A 297 -10.72 0.50 15.92
C ASN A 297 -9.99 -0.25 17.04
N LYS A 298 -8.66 -0.08 17.10
CA LYS A 298 -7.80 -0.78 18.06
C LYS A 298 -8.25 -0.62 19.53
N GLU A 299 -8.81 0.53 19.90
CA GLU A 299 -9.35 0.74 21.25
C GLU A 299 -10.60 -0.11 21.50
N GLY A 300 -11.47 -0.26 20.50
CA GLY A 300 -12.67 -1.12 20.57
C GLY A 300 -12.38 -2.62 20.72
N TRP A 301 -11.12 -3.03 20.53
CA TRP A 301 -10.67 -4.43 20.58
C TRP A 301 -9.59 -4.70 21.64
N SER A 302 -9.25 -3.71 22.48
CA SER A 302 -8.13 -3.79 23.43
C SER A 302 -8.30 -4.84 24.54
N ASN A 303 -9.48 -5.47 24.67
CA ASN A 303 -9.74 -6.53 25.65
C ASN A 303 -9.51 -7.95 25.08
N THR A 304 -9.32 -8.11 23.77
CA THR A 304 -9.00 -9.42 23.15
C THR A 304 -7.73 -9.46 22.30
N LEU A 305 -7.07 -8.32 22.05
CA LEU A 305 -5.78 -8.22 21.34
C LEU A 305 -4.63 -7.91 22.30
#